data_AF-A0A2P8A445-F1
#
_entry.id   AF-A0A2P8A445-F1
#
_cell.length_a   1.000
_cell.length_b   1.000
_cell.length_c   1.000
_cell.angle_alpha   90.00
_cell.angle_beta   90.00
_cell.angle_gamma   90.00
#
_symmetry.space_group_name_H-M   'P 1'
#
loop_
_entity.id
_entity.type
_entity.pdbx_description
1 polymer ?
#
loop_
_entity_poly.entity_id
_entity_poly.type
_entity_poly.pdbx_seq_one_letter_code
_entity_poly.pdbx_strand_id
1 'polypeptide(L)'
;MDFLRRLAGFLDRPGFPWKSLIITFSIGEYFLENYLAYRQYRVLQGKKVPKQLENEVDQKTFDKSQDYGRAKAKYGFVSGLINQIKSIAIINYNVYPKFWALTGILATRFLPERLQGEIAHSLVFVFASSFLETIIGLPLSYYYHFVLEEKYGFNKQTIQLWVTDMLKGQALAIGFGTPLGYGFLKIIQKTGDNFFFYLWVFTLAVQLFAITIYPIVIVPLFNKLEPLKPGSLKEAVEALAARLEFPLSELQVIDGSKRSAHSNAYFTGLPWKKKIVIYDTLLEKSSEKEVEAILAHELGHWKRGHTTRLLGISQFHLFFMFTLFSVFIRNKSMYDAFGFTKEQPIMIGFLLFNEILSPTDALVKLGMNIMTRSMEFEADEFSLKLGYANELASSLIKLQIQNLSSMDADWMYSSFHYSHPILTERLKAIGWISKEKVSDKKPASNGKTTEKSEL
;
A
#
# COMPACT_ATOMS: atom_id res chain seq x y z
N MET A 1 -4.80 17.86 28.57
CA MET A 1 -6.08 17.28 29.03
C MET A 1 -7.23 18.28 29.03
N ASP A 2 -7.07 19.51 29.55
CA ASP A 2 -8.18 20.51 29.56
C ASP A 2 -8.72 20.84 28.16
N PHE A 3 -7.84 21.06 27.17
CA PHE A 3 -8.25 21.26 25.77
C PHE A 3 -9.10 20.11 25.21
N LEU A 4 -8.67 18.85 25.41
CA LEU A 4 -9.40 17.68 24.91
C LEU A 4 -10.79 17.55 25.54
N ARG A 5 -10.93 17.88 26.83
CA ARG A 5 -12.23 17.89 27.51
C ARG A 5 -13.15 18.97 26.97
N ARG A 6 -12.63 20.18 26.75
CA ARG A 6 -13.39 21.29 26.14
C ARG A 6 -13.83 20.93 24.72
N LEU A 7 -12.94 20.33 23.93
CA LEU A 7 -13.25 19.87 22.58
C LEU A 7 -14.32 18.77 22.60
N ALA A 8 -14.22 17.80 23.50
CA ALA A 8 -15.23 16.76 23.67
C ALA A 8 -16.59 17.33 24.01
N GLY A 9 -16.67 18.28 24.96
CA GLY A 9 -17.91 18.95 25.32
C GLY A 9 -18.49 19.82 24.20
N PHE A 10 -17.64 20.47 23.40
CA PHE A 10 -18.08 21.26 22.25
C PHE A 10 -18.70 20.40 21.14
N LEU A 11 -18.08 19.23 20.89
CA LEU A 11 -18.53 18.29 19.86
C LEU A 11 -19.73 17.45 20.32
N ASP A 12 -19.80 17.06 21.59
CA ASP A 12 -20.91 16.27 22.13
C ASP A 12 -22.09 17.15 22.53
N ARG A 13 -22.80 17.67 21.52
CA ARG A 13 -23.97 18.52 21.72
C ARG A 13 -25.17 18.05 20.88
N PRO A 14 -26.41 18.21 21.38
CA PRO A 14 -27.61 17.91 20.61
C PRO A 14 -27.62 18.68 19.28
N GLY A 15 -27.97 17.98 18.19
CA GLY A 15 -28.09 18.59 16.87
C GLY A 15 -26.77 18.86 16.14
N PHE A 16 -25.63 18.39 16.64
CA PHE A 16 -24.39 18.44 15.85
C PHE A 16 -24.55 17.64 14.54
N PRO A 17 -24.24 18.23 13.36
CA PRO A 17 -24.61 17.64 12.07
C PRO A 17 -23.60 16.59 11.59
N TRP A 18 -23.36 15.53 12.38
CA TRP A 18 -22.33 14.51 12.12
C TRP A 18 -22.42 13.88 10.73
N LYS A 19 -23.61 13.43 10.33
CA LYS A 19 -23.82 12.83 9.01
C LYS A 19 -23.54 13.80 7.87
N SER A 20 -24.10 15.01 7.96
CA SER A 20 -23.89 16.03 6.95
C SER A 20 -22.42 16.40 6.82
N LEU A 21 -21.68 16.45 7.95
CA LEU A 21 -20.25 16.70 7.96
C LEU A 21 -19.49 15.62 7.16
N ILE A 22 -19.68 14.34 7.51
CA ILE A 22 -19.00 13.22 6.84
C ILE A 22 -19.36 13.17 5.36
N ILE A 23 -20.65 13.26 5.02
CA ILE A 23 -21.11 13.21 3.64
C ILE A 23 -20.54 14.38 2.83
N THR A 24 -20.54 15.60 3.37
CA THR A 24 -20.02 16.79 2.67
C THR A 24 -18.54 16.65 2.38
N PHE A 25 -17.74 16.24 3.36
CA PHE A 25 -16.31 16.05 3.15
C PHE A 25 -16.02 14.88 2.22
N SER A 26 -16.70 13.75 2.39
CA SER A 26 -16.55 12.58 1.50
C SER A 26 -16.86 12.95 0.04
N ILE A 27 -17.92 13.71 -0.20
CA ILE A 27 -18.25 14.21 -1.54
C ILE A 27 -17.17 15.20 -2.03
N GLY A 28 -16.71 16.11 -1.18
CA GLY A 28 -15.64 17.06 -1.53
C GLY A 28 -14.33 16.37 -1.91
N GLU A 29 -13.91 15.37 -1.15
CA GLU A 29 -12.75 14.53 -1.43
C GLU A 29 -12.94 13.75 -2.72
N TYR A 30 -14.11 13.13 -2.92
CA TYR A 30 -14.44 12.46 -4.17
C TYR A 30 -14.31 13.39 -5.38
N PHE A 31 -14.82 14.62 -5.30
CA PHE A 31 -14.67 15.60 -6.38
C PHE A 31 -13.21 16.03 -6.59
N LEU A 32 -12.45 16.24 -5.51
CA LEU A 32 -11.02 16.57 -5.60
C LEU A 32 -10.25 15.45 -6.30
N GLU A 33 -10.42 14.20 -5.87
CA GLU A 33 -9.72 13.05 -6.44
C GLU A 33 -10.09 12.84 -7.91
N ASN A 34 -11.37 13.00 -8.27
CA ASN A 34 -11.79 12.91 -9.67
C ASN A 34 -11.31 14.09 -10.53
N TYR A 35 -11.22 15.29 -9.96
CA TYR A 35 -10.61 16.43 -10.65
C TYR A 35 -9.13 16.18 -10.93
N LEU A 36 -8.37 15.69 -9.95
CA LEU A 36 -6.99 15.27 -10.12
C LEU A 36 -6.84 14.18 -11.19
N ALA A 37 -7.66 13.13 -11.11
CA ALA A 37 -7.66 12.04 -12.08
C ALA A 37 -8.02 12.52 -13.49
N TYR A 38 -8.96 13.46 -13.62
CA TYR A 38 -9.30 14.08 -14.90
C TYR A 38 -8.12 14.85 -15.50
N ARG A 39 -7.38 15.62 -14.70
CA ARG A 39 -6.17 16.31 -15.17
C ARG A 39 -5.14 15.31 -15.69
N GLN A 40 -4.88 14.24 -14.94
CA GLN A 40 -4.00 13.17 -15.40
C GLN A 40 -4.52 12.51 -16.68
N TYR A 41 -5.82 12.25 -16.76
CA TYR A 41 -6.44 11.66 -17.96
C TYR A 41 -6.18 12.49 -19.22
N ARG A 42 -6.19 13.83 -19.10
CA ARG A 42 -5.84 14.73 -20.21
C ARG A 42 -4.38 14.61 -20.62
N VAL A 43 -3.45 14.50 -19.67
CA VAL A 43 -2.04 14.22 -19.97
C VAL A 43 -1.93 12.88 -20.71
N LEU A 44 -2.71 11.89 -20.28
CA LEU A 44 -2.72 10.57 -20.89
C LEU A 44 -3.32 10.51 -22.31
N GLN A 45 -3.95 11.59 -22.78
CA GLN A 45 -4.42 11.72 -24.17
C GLN A 45 -3.33 12.27 -25.10
N GLY A 46 -2.19 12.70 -24.56
CA GLY A 46 -1.03 13.10 -25.32
C GLY A 46 -0.54 11.98 -26.25
N LYS A 47 -0.16 12.36 -27.48
CA LYS A 47 0.30 11.41 -28.52
C LYS A 47 1.81 11.42 -28.73
N LYS A 48 2.53 12.31 -28.05
CA LYS A 48 3.98 12.50 -28.24
C LYS A 48 4.72 11.97 -27.02
N VAL A 49 5.77 11.19 -27.28
CA VAL A 49 6.72 10.78 -26.27
C VAL A 49 7.39 12.04 -25.68
N PRO A 50 7.56 12.14 -24.35
CA PRO A 50 8.33 13.21 -23.74
C PRO A 50 9.74 13.27 -24.32
N LYS A 51 10.28 14.46 -24.58
CA LYS A 51 11.59 14.65 -25.22
C LYS A 51 12.72 13.88 -24.52
N GLN A 52 12.66 13.79 -23.19
CA GLN A 52 13.64 13.08 -22.36
C GLN A 52 13.65 11.55 -22.59
N LEU A 53 12.56 11.00 -23.14
CA LEU A 53 12.35 9.57 -23.37
C LEU A 53 12.28 9.22 -24.86
N GLU A 54 12.41 10.20 -25.76
CA GLU A 54 12.16 10.04 -27.19
C GLU A 54 13.09 9.03 -27.86
N ASN A 55 14.35 8.96 -27.43
CA ASN A 55 15.26 7.92 -27.91
C ASN A 55 15.21 6.63 -27.08
N GLU A 56 14.40 6.54 -26.02
CA GLU A 56 14.40 5.37 -25.13
C GLU A 56 13.13 4.52 -25.26
N VAL A 57 12.01 5.16 -25.59
CA VAL A 57 10.69 4.55 -25.67
C VAL A 57 10.14 4.71 -27.08
N ASP A 58 9.87 3.59 -27.75
CA ASP A 58 9.22 3.60 -29.04
C ASP A 58 7.74 4.04 -28.94
N GLN A 59 7.21 4.60 -30.04
CA GLN A 59 5.84 5.11 -30.08
C GLN A 59 4.79 4.05 -29.74
N LYS A 60 4.99 2.78 -30.13
CA LYS A 60 4.02 1.71 -29.87
C LYS A 60 3.96 1.39 -28.37
N THR A 61 5.11 1.32 -27.70
CA THR A 61 5.18 1.14 -26.24
C THR A 61 4.57 2.32 -25.50
N PHE A 62 4.85 3.56 -25.94
CA PHE A 62 4.23 4.76 -25.38
C PHE A 62 2.71 4.73 -25.52
N ASP A 63 2.19 4.49 -26.72
CA ASP A 63 0.74 4.45 -26.98
C ASP A 63 0.05 3.35 -26.15
N LYS A 64 0.71 2.20 -25.98
CA LYS A 64 0.22 1.11 -25.12
C LYS A 64 0.18 1.52 -23.65
N SER A 65 1.22 2.19 -23.14
CA SER A 65 1.25 2.72 -21.77
C SER A 65 0.16 3.76 -21.54
N GLN A 66 -0.04 4.66 -22.51
CA GLN A 66 -1.11 5.67 -22.45
C GLN A 66 -2.50 5.02 -22.44
N ASP A 67 -2.73 4.02 -23.28
CA ASP A 67 -4.00 3.28 -23.27
C ASP A 67 -4.26 2.56 -21.95
N TYR A 68 -3.23 1.92 -21.40
CA TYR A 68 -3.30 1.26 -20.10
C TYR A 68 -3.62 2.26 -18.97
N GLY A 69 -2.93 3.39 -18.92
CA GLY A 69 -3.19 4.46 -17.96
C GLY A 69 -4.63 4.97 -18.05
N ARG A 70 -5.15 5.17 -19.27
CA ARG A 70 -6.55 5.58 -19.49
C ARG A 70 -7.55 4.51 -19.09
N ALA A 71 -7.26 3.23 -19.33
CA ALA A 71 -8.10 2.12 -18.88
C ALA A 71 -8.19 2.07 -17.35
N LYS A 72 -7.04 2.21 -16.65
CA LYS A 72 -6.99 2.31 -15.19
C LYS A 72 -7.75 3.52 -14.66
N ALA A 73 -7.61 4.68 -15.29
CA ALA A 73 -8.34 5.88 -14.90
C ALA A 73 -9.86 5.71 -15.04
N LYS A 74 -10.33 5.10 -16.14
CA LYS A 74 -11.77 4.79 -16.33
C LYS A 74 -12.29 3.81 -15.27
N TYR A 75 -11.53 2.75 -14.99
CA TYR A 75 -11.86 1.82 -13.92
C TYR A 75 -11.93 2.53 -12.56
N GLY A 76 -10.94 3.36 -12.24
CA GLY A 76 -10.90 4.15 -11.01
C GLY A 76 -12.11 5.05 -10.85
N PHE A 77 -12.53 5.74 -11.92
CA PHE A 77 -13.74 6.56 -11.92
C PHE A 77 -15.00 5.74 -11.61
N VAL A 78 -15.21 4.63 -12.32
CA VAL A 78 -16.42 3.79 -12.16
C VAL A 78 -16.47 3.13 -10.78
N SER A 79 -15.38 2.50 -10.36
CA SER A 79 -15.29 1.87 -9.04
C SER A 79 -15.41 2.88 -7.90
N GLY A 80 -14.79 4.05 -8.04
CA GLY A 80 -14.92 5.17 -7.12
C GLY A 80 -16.37 5.64 -6.99
N LEU A 81 -17.10 5.79 -8.10
CA LEU A 81 -18.51 6.20 -8.09
C LEU A 81 -19.39 5.16 -7.37
N ILE A 82 -19.21 3.87 -7.68
CA ILE A 82 -19.95 2.79 -7.01
C ILE A 82 -19.71 2.82 -5.49
N ASN A 83 -18.44 2.96 -5.08
CA ASN A 83 -18.09 3.04 -3.67
C ASN A 83 -18.65 4.31 -3.01
N GLN A 84 -18.63 5.46 -3.69
CA GLN A 84 -19.20 6.70 -3.16
C GLN A 84 -20.71 6.57 -2.91
N ILE A 85 -21.44 6.01 -3.87
CA ILE A 85 -22.88 5.75 -3.74
C ILE A 85 -23.14 4.79 -2.57
N LYS A 86 -22.36 3.72 -2.46
CA LYS A 86 -22.46 2.74 -1.36
C LYS A 86 -22.21 3.40 0.00
N SER A 87 -21.15 4.18 0.16
CA SER A 87 -20.83 4.87 1.43
C SER A 87 -21.92 5.85 1.85
N ILE A 88 -22.43 6.66 0.91
CA ILE A 88 -23.56 7.57 1.17
C ILE A 88 -24.81 6.77 1.58
N ALA A 89 -25.10 5.65 0.91
CA ALA A 89 -26.22 4.79 1.26
C ALA A 89 -26.06 4.17 2.67
N ILE A 90 -24.86 3.70 3.03
CA ILE A 90 -24.57 3.15 4.37
C ILE A 90 -24.92 4.16 5.47
N ILE A 91 -24.49 5.41 5.28
CA ILE A 91 -24.72 6.50 6.25
C ILE A 91 -26.20 6.90 6.28
N ASN A 92 -26.81 7.17 5.13
CA ASN A 92 -28.19 7.67 5.06
C ASN A 92 -29.23 6.63 5.52
N TYR A 93 -29.01 5.36 5.20
CA TYR A 93 -29.94 4.28 5.57
C TYR A 93 -29.63 3.61 6.91
N ASN A 94 -28.67 4.15 7.68
CA ASN A 94 -28.25 3.61 8.97
C ASN A 94 -27.95 2.10 8.86
N VAL A 95 -27.09 1.72 7.92
CA VAL A 95 -26.76 0.31 7.70
C VAL A 95 -25.96 -0.25 8.88
N TYR A 96 -25.09 0.55 9.51
CA TYR A 96 -24.31 0.14 10.68
C TYR A 96 -25.14 -0.44 11.83
N PRO A 97 -26.15 0.26 12.40
CA PRO A 97 -26.93 -0.30 13.50
C PRO A 97 -27.78 -1.52 13.08
N LYS A 98 -28.27 -1.56 11.84
CA LYS A 98 -29.02 -2.73 11.32
C LYS A 98 -28.12 -3.96 11.22
N PHE A 99 -26.92 -3.78 10.69
CA PHE A 99 -25.96 -4.85 10.55
C PHE A 99 -25.39 -5.28 11.91
N TRP A 100 -25.16 -4.33 12.81
CA TRP A 100 -24.79 -4.60 14.21
C TRP A 100 -25.86 -5.46 14.92
N ALA A 101 -27.15 -5.13 14.78
CA ALA A 101 -28.22 -5.95 15.34
C ALA A 101 -28.23 -7.37 14.75
N LEU A 102 -28.05 -7.51 13.43
CA LEU A 102 -27.98 -8.80 12.76
C LEU A 102 -26.81 -9.65 13.28
N THR A 103 -25.60 -9.07 13.37
CA THR A 103 -24.43 -9.80 13.88
C THR A 103 -24.55 -10.12 15.37
N GLY A 104 -25.30 -9.33 16.13
CA GLY A 104 -25.64 -9.63 17.52
C GLY A 104 -26.49 -10.88 17.66
N ILE A 105 -27.50 -11.04 16.80
CA ILE A 105 -28.34 -12.25 16.74
C ILE A 105 -27.50 -13.47 16.35
N LEU A 106 -26.58 -13.32 15.39
CA LEU A 106 -25.68 -14.41 15.01
C LEU A 106 -24.72 -14.78 16.15
N ALA A 107 -24.15 -13.78 16.82
CA ALA A 107 -23.26 -14.00 17.96
C ALA A 107 -23.96 -14.75 19.09
N THR A 108 -25.17 -14.36 19.48
CA THR A 108 -25.93 -15.05 20.54
C THR A 108 -26.36 -16.46 20.14
N ARG A 109 -26.65 -16.70 18.86
CA ARG A 109 -27.08 -18.02 18.37
C ARG A 109 -25.93 -19.03 18.26
N PHE A 110 -24.74 -18.58 17.85
CA PHE A 110 -23.63 -19.48 17.51
C PHE A 110 -22.46 -19.46 18.50
N LEU A 111 -22.31 -18.42 19.32
CA LEU A 111 -21.25 -18.38 20.33
C LEU A 111 -21.75 -18.93 21.68
N PRO A 112 -20.95 -19.79 22.34
CA PRO A 112 -21.22 -20.21 23.72
C PRO A 112 -21.36 -19.02 24.66
N GLU A 113 -22.23 -19.10 25.67
CA GLU A 113 -22.51 -18.01 26.63
C GLU A 113 -21.24 -17.41 27.24
N ARG A 114 -20.25 -18.24 27.58
CA ARG A 114 -18.96 -17.80 28.15
C ARG A 114 -18.13 -16.88 27.22
N LEU A 115 -18.41 -16.88 25.92
CA LEU A 115 -17.75 -16.05 24.92
C LEU A 115 -18.63 -14.87 24.48
N GLN A 116 -19.84 -14.74 25.01
CA GLN A 116 -20.70 -13.60 24.67
C GLN A 116 -20.24 -12.32 25.38
N GLY A 117 -20.52 -11.18 24.77
CA GLY A 117 -20.15 -9.86 25.25
C GLY A 117 -19.77 -8.91 24.12
N GLU A 118 -19.58 -7.64 24.47
CA GLU A 118 -19.32 -6.56 23.51
C GLU A 118 -18.11 -6.85 22.59
N ILE A 119 -17.02 -7.40 23.14
CA ILE A 119 -15.81 -7.70 22.36
C ILE A 119 -16.11 -8.77 21.30
N ALA A 120 -16.78 -9.86 21.68
CA ALA A 120 -17.07 -10.93 20.74
C ALA A 120 -18.04 -10.47 19.65
N HIS A 121 -19.08 -9.71 20.02
CA HIS A 121 -20.00 -9.10 19.05
C HIS A 121 -19.26 -8.14 18.12
N SER A 122 -18.37 -7.30 18.63
CA SER A 122 -17.53 -6.40 17.83
C SER A 122 -16.67 -7.14 16.82
N LEU A 123 -16.06 -8.26 17.22
CA LEU A 123 -15.24 -9.08 16.31
C LEU A 123 -16.11 -9.76 15.24
N VAL A 124 -17.25 -10.34 15.61
CA VAL A 124 -18.20 -10.92 14.65
C VAL A 124 -18.67 -9.85 13.66
N PHE A 125 -19.00 -8.65 14.15
CA PHE A 125 -19.37 -7.52 13.31
C PHE A 125 -18.27 -7.17 12.31
N VAL A 126 -17.03 -6.95 12.76
CA VAL A 126 -15.91 -6.57 11.88
C VAL A 126 -15.63 -7.64 10.81
N PHE A 127 -15.60 -8.92 11.19
CA PHE A 127 -15.34 -9.99 10.23
C PHE A 127 -16.50 -10.20 9.26
N ALA A 128 -17.75 -10.11 9.73
CA ALA A 128 -18.91 -10.17 8.86
C ALA A 128 -18.95 -8.98 7.89
N SER A 129 -18.60 -7.77 8.35
CA SER A 129 -18.46 -6.59 7.50
C SER A 129 -17.36 -6.78 6.45
N SER A 130 -16.18 -7.26 6.84
CA SER A 130 -15.08 -7.57 5.93
C SER A 130 -15.49 -8.59 4.85
N PHE A 131 -16.21 -9.64 5.25
CA PHE A 131 -16.67 -10.66 4.32
C PHE A 131 -17.73 -10.12 3.35
N LEU A 132 -18.68 -9.33 3.85
CA LEU A 132 -19.69 -8.67 3.04
C LEU A 132 -19.04 -7.71 2.02
N GLU A 133 -18.07 -6.91 2.46
CA GLU A 133 -17.35 -5.99 1.57
C GLU A 133 -16.52 -6.73 0.51
N THR A 134 -15.95 -7.88 0.88
CA THR A 134 -15.28 -8.75 -0.08
C THR A 134 -16.25 -9.23 -1.15
N ILE A 135 -17.43 -9.73 -0.76
CA ILE A 135 -18.46 -10.20 -1.70
C ILE A 135 -18.92 -9.08 -2.63
N ILE A 136 -19.22 -7.90 -2.09
CA ILE A 136 -19.67 -6.73 -2.86
C ILE A 136 -18.57 -6.28 -3.84
N GLY A 137 -17.30 -6.38 -3.43
CA GLY A 137 -16.14 -6.02 -4.25
C GLY A 137 -15.74 -7.04 -5.32
N LEU A 138 -16.25 -8.28 -5.27
CA LEU A 138 -15.87 -9.36 -6.20
C LEU A 138 -16.01 -8.97 -7.68
N PRO A 139 -17.11 -8.34 -8.15
CA PRO A 139 -17.25 -8.02 -9.57
C PRO A 139 -16.18 -7.01 -10.04
N LEU A 140 -15.87 -6.00 -9.22
CA LEU A 140 -14.85 -5.00 -9.52
C LEU A 140 -13.45 -5.61 -9.52
N SER A 141 -13.15 -6.44 -8.51
CA SER A 141 -11.89 -7.19 -8.43
C SER A 141 -11.72 -8.13 -9.64
N TYR A 142 -12.77 -8.86 -10.02
CA TYR A 142 -12.72 -9.75 -11.17
C TYR A 142 -12.45 -8.98 -12.45
N TYR A 143 -13.18 -7.89 -12.68
CA TYR A 143 -12.96 -7.03 -13.84
C TYR A 143 -11.53 -6.49 -13.88
N TYR A 144 -11.01 -6.01 -12.75
CA TYR A 144 -9.65 -5.48 -12.68
C TYR A 144 -8.61 -6.53 -13.10
N HIS A 145 -8.66 -7.73 -12.53
CA HIS A 145 -7.65 -8.75 -12.81
C HIS A 145 -7.87 -9.47 -14.16
N PHE A 146 -9.06 -9.98 -14.42
CA PHE A 146 -9.31 -10.90 -15.54
C PHE A 146 -9.80 -10.21 -16.81
N VAL A 147 -10.04 -8.89 -16.77
CA VAL A 147 -10.40 -8.10 -17.97
C VAL A 147 -9.38 -7.00 -18.21
N LEU A 148 -9.17 -6.11 -17.24
CA LEU A 148 -8.28 -4.97 -17.41
C LEU A 148 -6.81 -5.43 -17.46
N GLU A 149 -6.29 -6.06 -16.40
CA GLU A 149 -4.89 -6.48 -16.34
C GLU A 149 -4.58 -7.59 -17.38
N GLU A 150 -5.52 -8.49 -17.64
CA GLU A 150 -5.43 -9.51 -18.69
C GLU A 150 -5.27 -8.88 -20.09
N LYS A 151 -6.05 -7.84 -20.43
CA LYS A 151 -5.97 -7.13 -21.72
C LYS A 151 -4.56 -6.62 -22.03
N TYR A 152 -3.81 -6.20 -21.00
CA TYR A 152 -2.45 -5.68 -21.17
C TYR A 152 -1.36 -6.74 -20.96
N GLY A 153 -1.75 -7.98 -20.61
CA GLY A 153 -0.87 -9.13 -20.42
C GLY A 153 -0.20 -9.20 -19.04
N PHE A 154 -0.71 -8.43 -18.08
CA PHE A 154 -0.15 -8.34 -16.72
C PHE A 154 -0.69 -9.40 -15.78
N ASN A 155 -1.96 -9.79 -15.91
CA ASN A 155 -2.51 -10.87 -15.10
C ASN A 155 -1.82 -12.20 -15.47
N LYS A 156 -1.36 -12.91 -14.44
CA LYS A 156 -0.84 -14.29 -14.53
C LYS A 156 -1.57 -15.25 -13.60
N GLN A 157 -2.54 -14.74 -12.84
CA GLN A 157 -3.30 -15.55 -11.90
C GLN A 157 -4.39 -16.34 -12.64
N THR A 158 -4.60 -17.58 -12.22
CA THR A 158 -5.82 -18.33 -12.54
C THR A 158 -6.94 -17.94 -11.57
N ILE A 159 -8.20 -18.19 -11.94
CA ILE A 159 -9.35 -17.97 -11.04
C ILE A 159 -9.17 -18.77 -9.75
N GLN A 160 -8.67 -20.01 -9.84
CA GLN A 160 -8.41 -20.85 -8.66
C GLN A 160 -7.39 -20.19 -7.73
N LEU A 161 -6.28 -19.67 -8.26
CA LEU A 161 -5.27 -18.98 -7.45
C LEU A 161 -5.86 -17.72 -6.81
N TRP A 162 -6.61 -16.92 -7.57
CA TRP A 162 -7.26 -15.70 -7.07
C TRP A 162 -8.23 -15.97 -5.91
N VAL A 163 -9.12 -16.97 -6.05
CA VAL A 163 -10.04 -17.37 -4.99
C VAL A 163 -9.29 -17.96 -3.79
N THR A 164 -8.27 -18.78 -4.03
CA THR A 164 -7.46 -19.37 -2.95
C THR A 164 -6.72 -18.31 -2.16
N ASP A 165 -6.12 -17.32 -2.83
CA ASP A 165 -5.45 -16.19 -2.19
C ASP A 165 -6.43 -15.35 -1.38
N MET A 166 -7.63 -15.09 -1.91
CA MET A 166 -8.69 -14.40 -1.19
C MET A 166 -9.10 -15.13 0.10
N LEU A 167 -9.34 -16.44 0.02
CA LEU A 167 -9.73 -17.25 1.19
C LEU A 167 -8.59 -17.34 2.23
N LYS A 168 -7.34 -17.51 1.78
CA LYS A 168 -6.16 -17.45 2.67
C LYS A 168 -6.05 -16.10 3.36
N GLY A 169 -6.26 -15.00 2.62
CA GLY A 169 -6.28 -13.65 3.17
C GLY A 169 -7.33 -13.48 4.26
N GLN A 170 -8.56 -13.95 4.03
CA GLN A 170 -9.63 -13.94 5.02
C GLN A 170 -9.29 -14.79 6.26
N ALA A 171 -8.73 -15.99 6.06
CA ALA A 171 -8.32 -16.85 7.16
C ALA A 171 -7.22 -16.20 8.03
N LEU A 172 -6.24 -15.55 7.41
CA LEU A 172 -5.19 -14.80 8.11
C LEU A 172 -5.76 -13.58 8.84
N ALA A 173 -6.68 -12.85 8.20
CA ALA A 173 -7.35 -11.71 8.82
C ALA A 173 -8.12 -12.13 10.08
N ILE A 174 -8.81 -13.27 10.06
CA ILE A 174 -9.48 -13.82 11.25
C ILE A 174 -8.45 -14.30 12.28
N GLY A 175 -7.44 -15.06 11.86
CA GLY A 175 -6.45 -15.67 12.73
C GLY A 175 -5.62 -14.65 13.52
N PHE A 176 -5.16 -13.59 12.87
CA PHE A 176 -4.42 -12.49 13.52
C PHE A 176 -5.35 -11.40 14.05
N GLY A 177 -6.41 -11.05 13.32
CA GLY A 177 -7.32 -9.98 13.70
C GLY A 177 -8.11 -10.29 14.97
N THR A 178 -8.42 -11.55 15.26
CA THR A 178 -9.14 -11.93 16.48
C THR A 178 -8.37 -11.61 17.75
N PRO A 179 -7.13 -12.14 17.96
CA PRO A 179 -6.36 -11.82 19.17
C PRO A 179 -5.96 -10.33 19.22
N LEU A 180 -5.65 -9.71 18.07
CA LEU A 180 -5.30 -8.29 18.02
C LEU A 180 -6.50 -7.38 18.35
N GLY A 181 -7.66 -7.64 17.76
CA GLY A 181 -8.89 -6.90 18.03
C GLY A 181 -9.41 -7.13 19.45
N TYR A 182 -9.27 -8.35 19.99
CA TYR A 182 -9.53 -8.62 21.40
C TYR A 182 -8.62 -7.78 22.29
N GLY A 183 -7.30 -7.80 22.04
CA GLY A 183 -6.33 -7.01 22.81
C GLY A 183 -6.62 -5.52 22.76
N PHE A 184 -6.87 -4.99 21.55
CA PHE A 184 -7.25 -3.61 21.31
C PHE A 184 -8.47 -3.20 22.17
N LEU A 185 -9.58 -3.93 22.06
CA LEU A 185 -10.82 -3.60 22.77
C LEU A 185 -10.67 -3.80 24.28
N LYS A 186 -9.97 -4.86 24.71
CA LYS A 186 -9.76 -5.18 26.12
C LYS A 186 -8.89 -4.13 26.82
N ILE A 187 -7.88 -3.58 26.14
CA ILE A 187 -7.06 -2.48 26.67
C ILE A 187 -7.94 -1.28 26.95
N ILE A 188 -8.78 -0.88 26.00
CA ILE A 188 -9.67 0.28 26.16
C ILE A 188 -10.64 0.06 27.32
N GLN A 189 -11.30 -1.09 27.39
CA GLN A 189 -12.22 -1.43 28.49
C GLN A 189 -11.54 -1.41 29.87
N LYS A 190 -10.27 -1.84 29.96
CA LYS A 190 -9.55 -1.98 31.23
C LYS A 190 -8.90 -0.69 31.72
N THR A 191 -8.48 0.19 30.82
CA THR A 191 -7.61 1.33 31.15
C THR A 191 -8.33 2.68 31.19
N GLY A 192 -9.61 2.73 30.76
CA GLY A 192 -10.43 3.93 30.84
C GLY A 192 -9.76 5.12 30.15
N ASP A 193 -9.73 6.28 30.78
CA ASP A 193 -9.22 7.53 30.19
C ASP A 193 -7.75 7.49 29.73
N ASN A 194 -6.96 6.53 30.21
CA ASN A 194 -5.54 6.39 29.85
C ASN A 194 -5.28 5.43 28.69
N PHE A 195 -6.34 4.92 28.03
CA PHE A 195 -6.19 3.87 27.01
C PHE A 195 -5.24 4.23 25.88
N PHE A 196 -5.16 5.49 25.48
CA PHE A 196 -4.41 5.93 24.30
C PHE A 196 -2.93 5.55 24.38
N PHE A 197 -2.32 5.67 25.56
CA PHE A 197 -0.91 5.32 25.77
C PHE A 197 -0.70 3.80 25.72
N TYR A 198 -1.52 3.04 26.43
CA TYR A 198 -1.42 1.57 26.44
C TYR A 198 -1.71 0.96 25.07
N LEU A 199 -2.67 1.55 24.35
CA LEU A 199 -3.02 1.15 23.00
C LEU A 199 -1.89 1.46 22.03
N TRP A 200 -1.27 2.63 22.14
CA TRP A 200 -0.09 2.99 21.36
C TRP A 200 1.07 2.01 21.59
N VAL A 201 1.43 1.71 22.84
CA VAL A 201 2.47 0.72 23.16
C VAL A 201 2.12 -0.66 22.61
N PHE A 202 0.85 -1.09 22.77
CA PHE A 202 0.37 -2.36 22.21
C PHE A 202 0.53 -2.40 20.69
N THR A 203 0.09 -1.36 19.98
CA THR A 203 0.22 -1.30 18.52
C THR A 203 1.66 -1.21 18.04
N LEU A 204 2.54 -0.50 18.76
CA LEU A 204 3.97 -0.47 18.46
C LEU A 204 4.58 -1.88 18.59
N ALA A 205 4.26 -2.59 19.68
CA ALA A 205 4.72 -3.97 19.88
C ALA A 205 4.20 -4.90 18.76
N VAL A 206 2.92 -4.78 18.40
CA VAL A 206 2.31 -5.53 17.29
C VAL A 206 2.97 -5.19 15.96
N GLN A 207 3.28 -3.93 15.69
CA GLN A 207 3.94 -3.50 14.45
C GLN A 207 5.37 -4.03 14.34
N LEU A 208 6.15 -3.96 15.43
CA LEU A 208 7.51 -4.53 15.47
C LEU A 208 7.48 -6.06 15.31
N PHE A 209 6.50 -6.72 15.94
CA PHE A 209 6.25 -8.14 15.74
C PHE A 209 5.89 -8.46 14.28
N ALA A 210 4.99 -7.68 13.67
CA ALA A 210 4.56 -7.85 12.29
C ALA A 210 5.70 -7.66 11.29
N ILE A 211 6.60 -6.68 11.48
CA ILE A 211 7.79 -6.49 10.64
C ILE A 211 8.67 -7.75 10.60
N THR A 212 8.68 -8.52 11.69
CA THR A 212 9.45 -9.77 11.78
C THR A 212 8.68 -10.97 11.23
N ILE A 213 7.40 -11.10 11.59
CA ILE A 213 6.59 -12.28 11.29
C ILE A 213 6.05 -12.28 9.86
N TYR A 214 5.73 -11.11 9.31
CA TYR A 214 5.18 -11.00 7.96
C TYR A 214 6.05 -11.70 6.89
N PRO A 215 7.35 -11.40 6.75
CA PRO A 215 8.17 -12.08 5.74
C PRO A 215 8.45 -13.56 6.03
N ILE A 216 8.33 -14.00 7.30
CA ILE A 216 8.66 -15.38 7.71
C ILE A 216 7.46 -16.32 7.59
N VAL A 217 6.27 -15.83 7.94
CA VAL A 217 5.06 -16.66 8.03
C VAL A 217 4.07 -16.29 6.93
N ILE A 218 3.83 -15.00 6.69
CA ILE A 218 2.76 -14.56 5.79
C ILE A 218 3.18 -14.66 4.34
N VAL A 219 4.32 -14.07 3.95
CA VAL A 219 4.78 -14.08 2.55
C VAL A 219 4.91 -15.51 1.99
N PRO A 220 5.48 -16.49 2.70
CA PRO A 220 5.60 -17.87 2.21
C PRO A 220 4.27 -18.61 1.99
N LEU A 221 3.16 -18.17 2.59
CA LEU A 221 1.84 -18.77 2.35
C LEU A 221 1.28 -18.43 0.96
N PHE A 222 1.78 -17.35 0.37
CA PHE A 222 1.35 -16.84 -0.93
C PHE A 222 2.40 -17.08 -2.01
N ASN A 223 3.68 -16.85 -1.70
CA ASN A 223 4.77 -16.86 -2.66
C ASN A 223 5.83 -17.88 -2.25
N LYS A 224 6.48 -18.49 -3.24
CA LYS A 224 7.70 -19.26 -3.02
C LYS A 224 8.86 -18.28 -2.87
N LEU A 225 9.63 -18.44 -1.80
CA LEU A 225 10.90 -17.75 -1.60
C LEU A 225 12.02 -18.77 -1.70
N GLU A 226 12.97 -18.55 -2.60
CA GLU A 226 14.16 -19.39 -2.76
C GLU A 226 15.41 -18.54 -2.51
N PRO A 227 16.49 -19.11 -1.94
CA PRO A 227 17.78 -18.41 -1.91
C PRO A 227 18.24 -18.05 -3.32
N LEU A 228 18.83 -16.86 -3.49
CA LEU A 228 19.45 -16.51 -4.77
C LEU A 228 20.56 -17.51 -5.09
N LYS A 229 20.55 -18.02 -6.32
CA LYS A 229 21.52 -19.01 -6.80
C LYS A 229 22.94 -18.44 -6.72
N PRO A 230 23.96 -19.27 -6.43
CA PRO A 230 25.37 -18.85 -6.55
C PRO A 230 25.67 -18.33 -7.96
N GLY A 231 26.46 -17.27 -8.05
CA GLY A 231 26.83 -16.62 -9.30
C GLY A 231 27.29 -15.17 -9.08
N SER A 232 27.70 -14.51 -10.16
CA SER A 232 28.26 -13.15 -10.14
C SER A 232 27.32 -12.13 -9.51
N LEU A 233 26.02 -12.17 -9.81
CA LEU A 233 25.05 -11.28 -9.17
C LEU A 233 25.03 -11.43 -7.64
N LYS A 234 25.04 -12.66 -7.12
CA LYS A 234 25.00 -12.91 -5.68
C LYS A 234 26.25 -12.36 -5.00
N GLU A 235 27.42 -12.66 -5.56
CA GLU A 235 28.71 -12.19 -5.05
C GLU A 235 28.79 -10.66 -5.06
N ALA A 236 28.32 -10.04 -6.13
CA ALA A 236 28.34 -8.59 -6.28
C ALA A 236 27.41 -7.89 -5.26
N VAL A 237 26.20 -8.43 -5.04
CA VAL A 237 25.27 -7.93 -4.00
C VAL A 237 25.82 -8.14 -2.59
N GLU A 238 26.42 -9.29 -2.30
CA GLU A 238 27.05 -9.55 -1.00
C GLU A 238 28.24 -8.61 -0.75
N ALA A 239 29.07 -8.34 -1.78
CA ALA A 239 30.16 -7.38 -1.71
C ALA A 239 29.65 -5.95 -1.50
N LEU A 240 28.59 -5.54 -2.19
CA LEU A 240 27.96 -4.23 -2.01
C LEU A 240 27.39 -4.09 -0.59
N ALA A 241 26.69 -5.10 -0.08
CA ALA A 241 26.17 -5.10 1.28
C ALA A 241 27.30 -4.99 2.31
N ALA A 242 28.38 -5.77 2.15
CA ALA A 242 29.54 -5.72 3.02
C ALA A 242 30.21 -4.34 3.01
N ARG A 243 30.43 -3.75 1.81
CA ARG A 243 30.99 -2.40 1.65
C ARG A 243 30.18 -1.32 2.36
N LEU A 244 28.86 -1.49 2.42
CA LEU A 244 27.95 -0.53 3.06
C LEU A 244 27.69 -0.82 4.54
N GLU A 245 28.28 -1.89 5.07
CA GLU A 245 28.02 -2.46 6.41
C GLU A 245 26.53 -2.79 6.62
N PHE A 246 25.85 -3.16 5.53
CA PHE A 246 24.47 -3.59 5.59
C PHE A 246 24.41 -4.99 6.22
N PRO A 247 23.59 -5.22 7.28
CA PRO A 247 23.54 -6.49 7.98
C PRO A 247 22.71 -7.52 7.20
N LEU A 248 23.19 -7.88 6.01
CA LEU A 248 22.60 -8.86 5.12
C LEU A 248 22.66 -10.24 5.79
N SER A 249 21.49 -10.84 6.04
CA SER A 249 21.40 -12.21 6.53
C SER A 249 20.98 -13.20 5.45
N GLU A 250 20.10 -12.79 4.53
CA GLU A 250 19.55 -13.65 3.49
C GLU A 250 19.28 -12.84 2.22
N LEU A 251 19.58 -13.43 1.06
CA LEU A 251 19.27 -12.91 -0.26
C LEU A 251 18.36 -13.91 -0.97
N GLN A 252 17.12 -13.50 -1.26
CA GLN A 252 16.06 -14.39 -1.72
C GLN A 252 15.44 -13.89 -3.03
N VAL A 253 14.92 -14.82 -3.82
CA VAL A 253 14.11 -14.59 -5.00
C VAL A 253 12.67 -14.96 -4.69
N ILE A 254 11.73 -14.08 -5.01
CA ILE A 254 10.29 -14.29 -4.88
C ILE A 254 9.67 -14.58 -6.26
N ASP A 255 8.79 -15.58 -6.33
CA ASP A 255 8.06 -15.97 -7.54
C ASP A 255 6.91 -15.01 -7.91
N GLY A 256 7.21 -13.71 -8.01
CA GLY A 256 6.24 -12.67 -8.34
C GLY A 256 5.50 -12.91 -9.67
N SER A 257 6.18 -13.53 -10.63
CA SER A 257 5.64 -13.94 -11.93
C SER A 257 4.39 -14.81 -11.84
N LYS A 258 4.19 -15.53 -10.73
CA LYS A 258 2.99 -16.34 -10.47
C LYS A 258 1.70 -15.51 -10.44
N ARG A 259 1.80 -14.21 -10.14
CA ARG A 259 0.65 -13.31 -10.01
C ARG A 259 0.64 -12.21 -11.04
N SER A 260 1.80 -11.64 -11.32
CA SER A 260 1.89 -10.49 -12.21
C SER A 260 3.21 -10.45 -12.94
N ALA A 261 3.21 -9.86 -14.13
CA ALA A 261 4.44 -9.59 -14.88
C ALA A 261 5.21 -8.35 -14.38
N HIS A 262 4.77 -7.69 -13.30
CA HIS A 262 5.44 -6.54 -12.70
C HIS A 262 6.74 -6.91 -11.99
N SER A 263 7.74 -6.03 -12.07
CA SER A 263 9.07 -6.21 -11.49
C SER A 263 9.30 -5.29 -10.29
N ASN A 264 9.96 -5.80 -9.25
CA ASN A 264 10.30 -5.05 -8.03
C ASN A 264 11.46 -5.70 -7.24
N ALA A 265 12.01 -4.98 -6.26
CA ALA A 265 12.90 -5.50 -5.23
C ALA A 265 12.66 -4.74 -3.92
N TYR A 266 12.94 -5.35 -2.77
CA TYR A 266 12.83 -4.68 -1.48
C TYR A 266 13.73 -5.35 -0.43
N PHE A 267 13.98 -4.63 0.67
CA PHE A 267 14.57 -5.24 1.88
C PHE A 267 13.58 -5.23 3.04
N THR A 268 13.77 -6.16 3.97
CA THR A 268 12.93 -6.30 5.17
C THR A 268 13.72 -6.84 6.36
N GLY A 269 13.11 -6.87 7.54
CA GLY A 269 13.69 -7.38 8.78
C GLY A 269 14.16 -6.30 9.75
N LEU A 270 14.65 -6.77 10.90
CA LEU A 270 15.07 -5.95 12.03
C LEU A 270 16.32 -5.11 11.69
N PRO A 271 16.60 -4.01 12.42
CA PRO A 271 17.74 -3.15 12.11
C PRO A 271 19.09 -3.88 12.04
N TRP A 272 19.28 -4.93 12.85
CA TRP A 272 20.52 -5.73 12.95
C TRP A 272 20.51 -7.01 12.11
N LYS A 273 19.41 -7.35 11.44
CA LYS A 273 19.31 -8.56 10.61
C LYS A 273 18.32 -8.32 9.47
N LYS A 274 18.84 -8.12 8.25
CA LYS A 274 18.06 -7.72 7.09
C LYS A 274 18.07 -8.78 5.99
N LYS A 275 16.96 -8.91 5.30
CA LYS A 275 16.81 -9.76 4.11
C LYS A 275 16.59 -8.88 2.89
N ILE A 276 17.17 -9.25 1.76
CA ILE A 276 16.86 -8.67 0.45
C ILE A 276 16.03 -9.68 -0.33
N VAL A 277 14.92 -9.21 -0.91
CA VAL A 277 14.00 -10.01 -1.72
C VAL A 277 13.91 -9.39 -3.11
N ILE A 278 14.24 -10.16 -4.13
CA ILE A 278 14.26 -9.74 -5.53
C ILE A 278 13.17 -10.50 -6.29
N TYR A 279 12.37 -9.82 -7.10
CA TYR A 279 11.38 -10.50 -7.94
C TYR A 279 12.08 -11.24 -9.09
N ASP A 280 11.61 -12.45 -9.38
CA ASP A 280 12.03 -13.22 -10.55
C ASP A 280 11.88 -12.43 -11.86
N THR A 281 10.77 -11.71 -12.02
CA THR A 281 10.51 -10.81 -13.16
C THR A 281 11.53 -9.68 -13.31
N LEU A 282 12.18 -9.25 -12.22
CA LEU A 282 13.27 -8.27 -12.29
C LEU A 282 14.55 -8.90 -12.84
N LEU A 283 14.89 -10.11 -12.34
CA LEU A 283 16.07 -10.86 -12.75
C LEU A 283 15.99 -11.29 -14.22
N GLU A 284 14.80 -11.64 -14.71
CA GLU A 284 14.60 -12.06 -16.11
C GLU A 284 14.82 -10.93 -17.11
N LYS A 285 14.60 -9.67 -16.70
CA LYS A 285 14.50 -8.53 -17.63
C LYS A 285 15.56 -7.44 -17.40
N SER A 286 16.46 -7.65 -16.45
CA SER A 286 17.52 -6.71 -16.09
C SER A 286 18.88 -7.42 -16.10
N SER A 287 19.91 -6.70 -16.51
CA SER A 287 21.28 -7.19 -16.35
C SER A 287 21.70 -7.16 -14.87
N GLU A 288 22.73 -7.92 -14.51
CA GLU A 288 23.19 -8.00 -13.11
C GLU A 288 23.58 -6.63 -12.54
N LYS A 289 24.25 -5.80 -13.34
CA LYS A 289 24.62 -4.42 -12.97
C LYS A 289 23.40 -3.51 -12.77
N GLU A 290 22.32 -3.70 -13.53
CA GLU A 290 21.09 -2.94 -13.33
C GLU A 290 20.38 -3.37 -12.04
N VAL A 291 20.43 -4.66 -11.69
CA VAL A 291 19.92 -5.16 -10.41
C VAL A 291 20.75 -4.61 -9.25
N GLU A 292 22.09 -4.59 -9.36
CA GLU A 292 22.95 -3.95 -8.37
C GLU A 292 22.63 -2.46 -8.20
N ALA A 293 22.39 -1.72 -9.28
CA ALA A 293 22.05 -0.30 -9.22
C ALA A 293 20.72 -0.04 -8.49
N ILE A 294 19.72 -0.89 -8.72
CA ILE A 294 18.44 -0.86 -7.99
C ILE A 294 18.71 -1.15 -6.51
N LEU A 295 19.49 -2.18 -6.20
CA LEU A 295 19.81 -2.52 -4.81
C LEU A 295 20.65 -1.44 -4.12
N ALA A 296 21.54 -0.75 -4.84
CA ALA A 296 22.27 0.39 -4.31
C ALA A 296 21.32 1.55 -3.93
N HIS A 297 20.28 1.80 -4.74
CA HIS A 297 19.21 2.74 -4.40
C HIS A 297 18.44 2.28 -3.15
N GLU A 298 17.99 1.02 -3.09
CA GLU A 298 17.32 0.44 -1.92
C GLU A 298 18.17 0.56 -0.63
N LEU A 299 19.45 0.24 -0.71
CA LEU A 299 20.40 0.38 0.40
C LEU A 299 20.65 1.85 0.77
N GLY A 300 20.45 2.78 -0.16
CA GLY A 300 20.41 4.21 0.10
C GLY A 300 19.29 4.59 1.09
N HIS A 301 18.10 3.99 0.95
CA HIS A 301 17.01 4.21 1.92
C HIS A 301 17.38 3.76 3.32
N TRP A 302 18.05 2.61 3.43
CA TRP A 302 18.53 2.12 4.71
C TRP A 302 19.62 3.03 5.30
N LYS A 303 20.65 3.39 4.50
CA LYS A 303 21.80 4.19 4.97
C LYS A 303 21.39 5.60 5.41
N ARG A 304 20.38 6.19 4.76
CA ARG A 304 19.80 7.50 5.12
C ARG A 304 18.71 7.42 6.20
N GLY A 305 18.44 6.23 6.73
CA GLY A 305 17.47 6.02 7.81
C GLY A 305 16.02 6.35 7.42
N HIS A 306 15.66 6.28 6.13
CA HIS A 306 14.31 6.62 5.64
C HIS A 306 13.23 5.81 6.36
N THR A 307 13.41 4.49 6.46
CA THR A 307 12.46 3.60 7.14
C THR A 307 12.30 3.96 8.63
N THR A 308 13.39 4.32 9.32
CA THR A 308 13.35 4.70 10.74
C THR A 308 12.65 6.06 10.94
N ARG A 309 12.92 7.04 10.07
CA ARG A 309 12.23 8.34 10.06
C ARG A 309 10.73 8.15 9.86
N LEU A 310 10.34 7.36 8.85
CA LEU A 310 8.94 7.03 8.56
C LEU A 310 8.26 6.29 9.71
N LEU A 311 8.97 5.35 10.37
CA LEU A 311 8.47 4.68 11.57
C LEU A 311 8.18 5.71 12.68
N GLY A 312 9.11 6.61 12.99
CA GLY A 312 8.91 7.65 14.00
C GLY A 312 7.70 8.55 13.71
N ILE A 313 7.55 9.00 12.46
CA ILE A 313 6.40 9.80 12.02
C ILE A 313 5.09 9.01 12.17
N SER A 314 5.09 7.73 11.77
CA SER A 314 3.92 6.87 11.94
C SER A 314 3.53 6.67 13.41
N GLN A 315 4.52 6.55 14.32
CA GLN A 315 4.25 6.42 15.75
C GLN A 315 3.69 7.69 16.36
N PHE A 316 4.21 8.85 15.96
CA PHE A 316 3.67 10.14 16.39
C PHE A 316 2.23 10.31 15.90
N HIS A 317 1.96 10.03 14.63
CA HIS A 317 0.61 10.10 14.07
C HIS A 317 -0.35 9.14 14.79
N LEU A 318 0.06 7.89 15.03
CA LEU A 318 -0.78 6.91 15.73
C LEU A 318 -1.08 7.33 17.18
N PHE A 319 -0.08 7.84 17.90
CA PHE A 319 -0.27 8.38 19.24
C PHE A 319 -1.25 9.56 19.24
N PHE A 320 -1.11 10.47 18.28
CA PHE A 320 -2.03 11.58 18.09
C PHE A 320 -3.46 11.10 17.81
N MET A 321 -3.63 10.11 16.92
CA MET A 321 -4.94 9.56 16.58
C MET A 321 -5.60 8.87 17.77
N PHE A 322 -4.89 8.07 18.56
CA PHE A 322 -5.47 7.47 19.78
C PHE A 322 -5.79 8.50 20.85
N THR A 323 -4.97 9.55 20.98
CA THR A 323 -5.27 10.66 21.88
C THR A 323 -6.53 11.38 21.43
N LEU A 324 -6.69 11.63 20.13
CA LEU A 324 -7.86 12.28 19.57
C LEU A 324 -9.11 11.39 19.68
N PHE A 325 -8.98 10.06 19.52
CA PHE A 325 -10.08 9.12 19.71
C PHE A 325 -10.72 9.22 21.11
N SER A 326 -9.96 9.61 22.14
CA SER A 326 -10.50 9.83 23.49
C SER A 326 -11.61 10.89 23.57
N VAL A 327 -11.64 11.83 22.60
CA VAL A 327 -12.67 12.86 22.46
C VAL A 327 -13.98 12.28 21.91
N PHE A 328 -13.91 11.22 21.09
CA PHE A 328 -15.05 10.67 20.35
C PHE A 328 -15.62 9.39 20.97
N ILE A 329 -14.81 8.61 21.67
CA ILE A 329 -15.18 7.28 22.20
C ILE A 329 -16.43 7.28 23.10
N ARG A 330 -16.74 8.41 23.75
CA ARG A 330 -17.93 8.58 24.61
C ARG A 330 -18.91 9.64 24.11
N ASN A 331 -18.74 10.14 22.88
CA ASN A 331 -19.54 11.22 22.33
C ASN A 331 -20.95 10.73 21.98
N LYS A 332 -21.95 11.03 22.82
CA LYS A 332 -23.31 10.51 22.66
C LYS A 332 -23.98 11.01 21.38
N SER A 333 -23.85 12.31 21.09
CA SER A 333 -24.44 12.92 19.91
C SER A 333 -23.97 12.26 18.60
N MET A 334 -22.71 11.81 18.56
CA MET A 334 -22.15 11.06 17.44
C MET A 334 -22.85 9.71 17.29
N TYR A 335 -22.85 8.86 18.32
CA TYR A 335 -23.51 7.55 18.28
C TYR A 335 -25.00 7.67 17.92
N ASP A 336 -25.71 8.62 18.54
CA ASP A 336 -27.12 8.89 18.28
C ASP A 336 -27.37 9.25 16.81
N ALA A 337 -26.53 10.09 16.21
CA ALA A 337 -26.66 10.49 14.82
C ALA A 337 -26.60 9.30 13.84
N PHE A 338 -25.83 8.25 14.18
CA PHE A 338 -25.71 7.01 13.39
C PHE A 338 -26.65 5.90 13.84
N GLY A 339 -27.61 6.20 14.73
CA GLY A 339 -28.67 5.27 15.14
C GLY A 339 -28.30 4.33 16.30
N PHE A 340 -27.19 4.58 16.99
CA PHE A 340 -26.78 3.86 18.18
C PHE A 340 -27.25 4.58 19.45
N THR A 341 -28.56 4.58 19.69
CA THR A 341 -29.17 5.36 20.79
C THR A 341 -29.24 4.65 22.14
N LYS A 342 -28.98 3.34 22.16
CA LYS A 342 -29.10 2.49 23.35
C LYS A 342 -27.74 2.02 23.89
N GLU A 343 -26.72 2.03 23.05
CA GLU A 343 -25.42 1.45 23.33
C GLU A 343 -24.35 2.24 22.59
N GLN A 344 -23.12 2.20 23.10
CA GLN A 344 -21.96 2.88 22.51
C GLN A 344 -20.80 1.88 22.33
N PRO A 345 -20.91 0.90 21.41
CA PRO A 345 -19.86 -0.09 21.24
C PRO A 345 -18.54 0.58 20.85
N ILE A 346 -17.44 0.19 21.49
CA ILE A 346 -16.13 0.83 21.29
C ILE A 346 -15.69 0.71 19.83
N MET A 347 -15.93 -0.44 19.20
CA MET A 347 -15.58 -0.69 17.80
C MET A 347 -16.36 0.23 16.85
N ILE A 348 -17.65 0.45 17.10
CA ILE A 348 -18.47 1.38 16.30
C ILE A 348 -17.96 2.81 16.46
N GLY A 349 -17.63 3.23 17.69
CA GLY A 349 -17.03 4.54 17.92
C GLY A 349 -15.72 4.72 17.18
N PHE A 350 -14.88 3.69 17.16
CA PHE A 350 -13.62 3.72 16.42
C PHE A 350 -13.85 3.83 14.90
N LEU A 351 -14.82 3.10 14.34
CA LEU A 351 -15.16 3.19 12.92
C LEU A 351 -15.66 4.59 12.55
N LEU A 352 -16.63 5.12 13.30
CA LEU A 352 -17.17 6.47 13.07
C LEU A 352 -16.11 7.55 13.24
N PHE A 353 -15.21 7.39 14.22
CA PHE A 353 -14.06 8.26 14.41
C PHE A 353 -13.16 8.31 13.17
N ASN A 354 -12.85 7.16 12.56
CA ASN A 354 -12.06 7.11 11.33
C ASN A 354 -12.81 7.77 10.16
N GLU A 355 -14.12 7.57 10.02
CA GLU A 355 -14.91 8.25 8.98
C GLU A 355 -14.92 9.78 9.16
N ILE A 356 -15.04 10.27 10.39
CA ILE A 356 -15.02 11.71 10.69
C ILE A 356 -13.67 12.33 10.36
N LEU A 357 -12.57 11.62 10.59
CA LEU A 357 -11.21 12.11 10.35
C LEU A 357 -10.67 11.83 8.96
N SER A 358 -11.34 10.99 8.17
CA SER A 358 -10.98 10.73 6.76
C SER A 358 -10.63 11.99 5.94
N PRO A 359 -11.28 13.17 6.11
CA PRO A 359 -10.93 14.34 5.32
C PRO A 359 -9.53 14.89 5.63
N THR A 360 -8.97 14.56 6.79
CA THR A 360 -7.60 14.93 7.17
C THR A 360 -6.56 14.06 6.50
N ASP A 361 -6.93 12.87 6.03
CA ASP A 361 -6.02 11.91 5.39
C ASP A 361 -5.46 12.47 4.09
N ALA A 362 -6.26 13.21 3.32
CA ALA A 362 -5.81 13.92 2.12
C ALA A 362 -4.62 14.85 2.38
N LEU A 363 -4.64 15.60 3.49
CA LEU A 363 -3.57 16.52 3.86
C LEU A 363 -2.33 15.77 4.34
N VAL A 364 -2.52 14.74 5.17
CA VAL A 364 -1.44 13.88 5.64
C VAL A 364 -0.77 13.17 4.47
N LYS A 365 -1.55 12.60 3.53
CA LYS A 365 -1.09 11.96 2.30
C LYS A 365 -0.24 12.90 1.46
N LEU A 366 -0.70 14.12 1.22
CA LEU A 366 0.07 15.12 0.48
C LEU A 366 1.40 15.43 1.16
N GLY A 367 1.40 15.69 2.47
CA GLY A 367 2.62 15.95 3.24
C GLY A 367 3.60 14.76 3.21
N MET A 368 3.08 13.54 3.36
CA MET A 368 3.87 12.32 3.28
C MET A 368 4.49 12.12 1.89
N ASN A 369 3.73 12.33 0.81
CA ASN A 369 4.23 12.19 -0.56
C ASN A 369 5.33 13.20 -0.88
N ILE A 370 5.22 14.45 -0.42
CA ILE A 370 6.31 15.43 -0.58
C ILE A 370 7.60 14.92 0.07
N MET A 371 7.49 14.39 1.30
CA MET A 371 8.64 13.88 2.03
C MET A 371 9.23 12.61 1.38
N THR A 372 8.42 11.62 1.01
CA THR A 372 8.93 10.39 0.39
C THR A 372 9.55 10.67 -0.97
N ARG A 373 9.00 11.61 -1.75
CA ARG A 373 9.62 12.04 -3.03
C ARG A 373 11.03 12.62 -2.83
N SER A 374 11.26 13.37 -1.75
CA SER A 374 12.60 13.84 -1.40
C SER A 374 13.53 12.68 -1.05
N MET A 375 13.03 11.68 -0.32
CA MET A 375 13.80 10.49 0.06
C MET A 375 14.24 9.67 -1.17
N GLU A 376 13.40 9.61 -2.22
CA GLU A 376 13.77 8.97 -3.50
C GLU A 376 14.97 9.65 -4.17
N PHE A 377 14.99 10.99 -4.20
CA PHE A 377 16.15 11.72 -4.75
C PHE A 377 17.41 11.53 -3.89
N GLU A 378 17.28 11.46 -2.56
CA GLU A 378 18.41 11.14 -1.67
C GLU A 378 18.97 9.72 -1.93
N ALA A 379 18.10 8.76 -2.25
CA ALA A 379 18.48 7.39 -2.56
C ALA A 379 19.10 7.25 -3.97
N ASP A 380 18.57 7.99 -4.96
CA ASP A 380 19.17 8.11 -6.30
C ASP A 380 20.57 8.69 -6.19
N GLU A 381 20.73 9.83 -5.51
CA GLU A 381 22.02 10.48 -5.28
C GLU A 381 23.03 9.52 -4.60
N PHE A 382 22.55 8.68 -3.68
CA PHE A 382 23.38 7.68 -3.02
C PHE A 382 23.88 6.61 -4.00
N SER A 383 23.01 6.06 -4.85
CA SER A 383 23.39 5.08 -5.89
C SER A 383 24.37 5.69 -6.91
N LEU A 384 24.16 6.97 -7.26
CA LEU A 384 25.06 7.73 -8.14
C LEU A 384 26.47 7.86 -7.56
N LYS A 385 26.60 8.17 -6.26
CA LYS A 385 27.89 8.25 -5.56
C LYS A 385 28.63 6.91 -5.51
N LEU A 386 27.93 5.80 -5.68
CA LEU A 386 28.53 4.46 -5.80
C LEU A 386 28.96 4.12 -7.23
N GLY A 387 28.67 4.97 -8.21
CA GLY A 387 29.07 4.81 -9.61
C GLY A 387 28.00 4.21 -10.52
N TYR A 388 26.77 4.05 -10.05
CA TYR A 388 25.68 3.37 -10.78
C TYR A 388 24.75 4.30 -11.57
N ALA A 389 25.22 5.50 -11.95
CA ALA A 389 24.36 6.51 -12.59
C ALA A 389 23.68 6.00 -13.88
N ASN A 390 24.45 5.34 -14.76
CA ASN A 390 23.95 4.85 -16.05
C ASN A 390 23.05 3.63 -15.87
N GLU A 391 23.47 2.70 -15.02
CA GLU A 391 22.76 1.48 -14.69
C GLU A 391 21.41 1.78 -14.02
N LEU A 392 21.36 2.75 -13.11
CA LEU A 392 20.12 3.19 -12.48
C LEU A 392 19.19 3.88 -13.47
N ALA A 393 19.70 4.78 -14.31
CA ALA A 393 18.87 5.41 -15.35
C ALA A 393 18.26 4.37 -16.30
N SER A 394 19.08 3.43 -16.80
CA SER A 394 18.66 2.33 -17.66
C SER A 394 17.62 1.43 -16.96
N SER A 395 17.83 1.09 -15.70
CA SER A 395 16.92 0.22 -14.94
C SER A 395 15.57 0.90 -14.68
N LEU A 396 15.55 2.19 -14.34
CA LEU A 396 14.32 2.95 -14.16
C LEU A 396 13.50 3.05 -15.46
N ILE A 397 14.17 3.30 -16.60
CA ILE A 397 13.52 3.31 -17.92
C ILE A 397 12.93 1.94 -18.24
N LYS A 398 13.70 0.86 -18.04
CA LYS A 398 13.23 -0.51 -18.28
C LYS A 398 12.04 -0.87 -17.39
N LEU A 399 12.09 -0.55 -16.10
CA LEU A 399 10.98 -0.78 -15.17
C LEU A 399 9.73 -0.02 -15.61
N GLN A 400 9.87 1.23 -16.03
CA GLN A 400 8.78 2.04 -16.53
C GLN A 400 8.11 1.42 -17.76
N ILE A 401 8.91 0.97 -18.74
CA ILE A 401 8.47 0.29 -19.95
C ILE A 401 7.77 -1.03 -19.61
N GLN A 402 8.40 -1.86 -18.78
CA GLN A 402 7.91 -3.19 -18.43
C GLN A 402 6.59 -3.13 -17.65
N ASN A 403 6.43 -2.14 -16.77
CA ASN A 403 5.21 -1.94 -15.99
C ASN A 403 4.17 -1.09 -16.74
N LEU A 404 4.44 -0.67 -17.98
CA LEU A 404 3.63 0.28 -18.76
C LEU A 404 3.20 1.51 -17.94
N SER A 405 4.07 1.95 -17.03
CA SER A 405 3.79 3.04 -16.09
C SER A 405 3.69 4.38 -16.83
N SER A 406 2.93 5.33 -16.26
CA SER A 406 2.66 6.62 -16.91
C SER A 406 3.95 7.38 -17.23
N MET A 407 4.24 7.57 -18.52
CA MET A 407 5.49 8.18 -19.01
C MET A 407 5.55 9.69 -18.74
N ASP A 408 4.41 10.31 -18.46
CA ASP A 408 4.29 11.70 -18.04
C ASP A 408 3.14 11.83 -17.02
N ALA A 409 3.11 12.91 -16.27
CA ALA A 409 2.03 13.16 -15.31
C ALA A 409 1.73 14.64 -15.12
N ASP A 410 0.45 14.92 -14.86
CA ASP A 410 0.04 16.23 -14.37
C ASP A 410 0.68 16.50 -13.00
N TRP A 411 1.25 17.68 -12.84
CA TRP A 411 2.01 18.06 -11.64
C TRP A 411 1.17 18.00 -10.35
N MET A 412 -0.13 18.31 -10.43
CA MET A 412 -1.02 18.30 -9.27
C MET A 412 -1.40 16.86 -8.92
N TYR A 413 -1.70 16.05 -9.95
CA TYR A 413 -1.93 14.63 -9.78
C TYR A 413 -0.72 13.91 -9.18
N SER A 414 0.48 14.12 -9.75
CA SER A 414 1.70 13.47 -9.29
C SER A 414 2.08 13.90 -7.87
N SER A 415 1.91 15.17 -7.52
CA SER A 415 2.19 15.66 -6.16
C SER A 415 1.26 15.05 -5.11
N PHE A 416 0.01 14.79 -5.47
CA PHE A 416 -0.98 14.24 -4.55
C PHE A 416 -0.95 12.71 -4.47
N HIS A 417 -0.64 12.01 -5.56
CA HIS A 417 -0.78 10.55 -5.66
C HIS A 417 0.52 9.77 -5.67
N TYR A 418 1.60 10.32 -6.21
CA TYR A 418 2.82 9.56 -6.40
C TYR A 418 3.74 9.73 -5.20
N SER A 419 4.02 8.61 -4.54
CA SER A 419 5.05 8.54 -3.48
C SER A 419 6.47 8.65 -4.04
N HIS A 420 6.64 8.39 -5.36
CA HIS A 420 7.89 8.50 -6.10
C HIS A 420 7.82 9.65 -7.12
N PRO A 421 8.91 10.41 -7.33
CA PRO A 421 8.98 11.36 -8.43
C PRO A 421 8.81 10.64 -9.77
N ILE A 422 8.24 11.33 -10.78
CA ILE A 422 8.08 10.72 -12.10
C ILE A 422 9.42 10.44 -12.76
N LEU A 423 9.46 9.48 -13.69
CA LEU A 423 10.70 9.05 -14.34
C LEU A 423 11.51 10.23 -14.91
N THR A 424 10.84 11.18 -15.57
CA THR A 424 11.51 12.35 -16.17
C THR A 424 12.16 13.27 -15.13
N GLU A 425 11.58 13.40 -13.93
CA GLU A 425 12.17 14.14 -12.81
C GLU A 425 13.43 13.43 -12.29
N ARG A 426 13.36 12.10 -12.11
CA ARG A 426 14.50 11.29 -11.64
C ARG A 426 15.65 11.28 -12.64
N LEU A 427 15.37 11.02 -13.92
CA LEU A 427 16.39 11.03 -14.97
C LEU A 427 17.08 12.40 -15.09
N LYS A 428 16.32 13.49 -14.94
CA LYS A 428 16.88 14.85 -14.90
C LYS A 428 17.80 15.04 -13.69
N ALA A 429 17.40 14.59 -12.50
CA ALA A 429 18.23 14.66 -11.30
C ALA A 429 19.50 13.81 -11.42
N ILE A 430 19.43 12.67 -12.11
CA ILE A 430 20.57 11.80 -12.40
C ILE A 430 21.54 12.44 -13.42
N GLY A 431 21.09 13.45 -14.18
CA GLY A 431 21.85 14.03 -15.28
C GLY A 431 21.91 13.12 -16.52
N TRP A 432 20.93 12.23 -16.68
CA TRP A 432 20.86 11.33 -17.83
C TRP A 432 20.58 12.11 -19.11
N ILE A 433 21.46 11.95 -20.09
CA ILE A 433 21.26 12.46 -21.45
C ILE A 433 21.18 11.24 -22.35
N SER A 434 20.03 11.06 -22.99
CA SER A 434 19.78 9.93 -23.88
C SER A 434 20.73 9.99 -25.09
N LYS A 435 21.67 9.03 -25.17
CA LYS A 435 22.66 8.92 -26.25
C LYS A 435 22.41 7.71 -27.17
N GLU A 436 21.69 6.68 -26.71
CA GLU A 436 21.36 5.44 -27.44
C GLU A 436 20.00 4.88 -26.99
N LYS A 437 19.35 4.03 -27.81
CA LYS A 437 18.08 3.36 -27.46
C LYS A 437 18.27 2.26 -26.41
N VAL A 438 17.72 2.44 -25.20
CA VAL A 438 17.66 1.41 -24.16
C VAL A 438 16.80 0.19 -24.57
N SER A 439 15.80 0.38 -25.46
CA SER A 439 14.92 -0.69 -25.94
C SER A 439 15.64 -1.83 -26.69
N ASP A 440 16.82 -1.56 -27.25
CA ASP A 440 17.49 -2.49 -28.16
C ASP A 440 18.57 -3.34 -27.47
N LYS A 441 18.86 -3.09 -26.18
CA LYS A 441 19.80 -3.92 -25.41
C LYS A 441 19.12 -5.22 -24.97
N LYS A 442 19.22 -6.27 -25.79
CA LYS A 442 18.96 -7.65 -25.35
C LYS A 442 19.81 -7.93 -24.09
N PRO A 443 19.27 -8.62 -23.07
CA PRO A 443 20.10 -9.12 -21.98
C PRO A 443 21.23 -9.94 -22.59
N ALA A 444 22.47 -9.68 -22.18
CA ALA A 444 23.62 -10.43 -22.65
C ALA A 444 23.35 -11.91 -22.39
N SER A 445 23.23 -12.71 -23.46
CA SER A 445 23.17 -14.15 -23.31
C SER A 445 24.50 -14.59 -22.72
N ASN A 446 24.50 -15.08 -21.48
CA ASN A 446 25.66 -15.74 -20.91
C ASN A 446 26.09 -16.82 -21.90
N GLY A 447 27.28 -16.65 -22.46
CA GLY A 447 27.87 -17.56 -23.44
C GLY A 447 27.97 -18.95 -22.83
N LYS A 448 27.05 -19.83 -23.22
CA LYS A 448 27.31 -21.26 -23.16
C LYS A 448 28.31 -21.57 -24.27
N THR A 449 29.58 -21.61 -23.93
CA THR A 449 30.58 -22.39 -24.68
C THR A 449 30.15 -23.84 -24.58
N THR A 450 29.37 -24.31 -25.55
CA THR A 450 29.30 -25.74 -25.87
C THR A 450 30.63 -26.13 -26.48
N GLU A 451 31.54 -26.64 -25.65
CA GLU A 451 32.61 -27.51 -26.11
C GLU A 451 31.95 -28.76 -26.71
N LYS A 452 32.11 -28.92 -28.02
CA LYS A 452 31.95 -30.21 -28.68
C LYS A 452 33.11 -31.09 -28.23
N SER A 453 32.84 -32.13 -27.45
CA SER A 453 33.75 -33.26 -27.36
C SER A 453 33.48 -34.19 -28.55
N GLU A 454 34.37 -34.16 -29.52
CA GLU A 454 34.60 -35.32 -30.39
C GLU A 454 35.33 -36.37 -29.55
N LEU A 455 34.64 -37.47 -29.23
CA LEU A 455 35.08 -38.88 -29.22
C LEU A 455 34.03 -39.76 -28.54
#